data_AF-A0A183B4S8-F1
#
_entry.id   AF-A0A183B4S8-F1
#
_cell.length_a   1.000
_cell.length_b   1.000
_cell.length_c   1.000
_cell.angle_alpha   90.00
_cell.angle_beta   90.00
_cell.angle_gamma   90.00
#
_symmetry.space_group_name_H-M   'P 1'
#
loop_
_entity.id
_entity.type
_entity.pdbx_description
1 polymer ?
#
loop_
_entity_poly.entity_id
_entity_poly.type
_entity_poly.pdbx_seq_one_letter_code
_entity_poly.pdbx_strand_id
1 'polypeptide(L)'
;MAFGFLAARKFSVAQALELYHNYQSMLFRENLPGLVDPFEEEVRRELLSGKFVILNDADASGARVAQFFVRLFRNSTNHQALLKSILFQLDAAFRK
;
A
#
# COMPACT_ATOMS: atom_id res chain seq x y z
N MET A 1 -7.35 2.90 10.34
CA MET A 1 -6.79 4.04 9.58
C MET A 1 -6.46 5.24 10.47
N ALA A 2 -7.40 5.83 11.23
CA ALA A 2 -7.13 7.02 12.05
C ALA A 2 -5.91 6.91 12.98
N PHE A 3 -5.79 5.80 13.73
CA PHE A 3 -4.63 5.55 14.60
C PHE A 3 -3.29 5.49 13.83
N GLY A 4 -3.29 4.95 12.61
CA GLY A 4 -2.09 4.85 11.79
C GLY A 4 -1.53 6.22 11.38
N PHE A 5 -2.41 7.16 11.02
CA PHE A 5 -2.01 8.54 10.71
C PHE A 5 -1.40 9.26 11.92
N LEU A 6 -1.99 9.06 13.10
CA LEU A 6 -1.45 9.60 14.35
C LEU A 6 -0.10 8.98 14.69
N ALA A 7 0.01 7.65 14.68
CA ALA A 7 1.25 6.94 14.97
C ALA A 7 2.39 7.37 14.02
N ALA A 8 2.11 7.50 12.72
CA ALA A 8 3.07 7.96 11.71
C ALA A 8 3.57 9.41 11.90
N ARG A 9 2.89 10.19 12.75
CA ARG A 9 3.22 11.58 13.09
C ARG A 9 3.43 11.79 14.58
N LYS A 10 3.83 10.73 15.31
CA LYS A 10 4.11 10.76 16.75
C LYS A 10 2.97 11.41 17.55
N PHE A 11 1.73 11.12 17.15
CA PHE A 11 0.48 11.63 17.73
C PHE A 11 0.26 13.15 17.63
N SER A 12 0.99 13.85 16.75
CA SER A 12 0.68 15.23 16.39
C SER A 12 -0.58 15.30 15.53
N VAL A 13 -1.66 15.86 16.08
CA VAL A 13 -2.97 15.94 15.40
C VAL A 13 -2.90 16.76 14.12
N ALA A 14 -2.25 17.93 14.17
CA ALA A 14 -2.13 18.82 13.01
C ALA A 14 -1.41 18.13 11.84
N GLN A 15 -0.29 17.46 12.11
CA GLN A 15 0.49 16.75 11.09
C GLN A 15 -0.22 15.48 10.60
N ALA A 16 -0.97 14.80 11.48
CA ALA A 16 -1.75 13.62 11.10
C ALA A 16 -2.91 14.00 10.16
N LEU A 17 -3.56 15.15 10.38
CA LEU A 17 -4.58 15.68 9.48
C LEU A 17 -4.00 16.04 8.11
N GLU A 18 -2.85 16.73 8.09
CA GLU A 18 -2.15 17.03 6.84
C GLU A 18 -1.81 15.75 6.06
N LEU A 19 -1.27 14.73 6.74
CA LEU A 19 -0.96 13.44 6.12
C LEU A 19 -2.22 12.76 5.57
N TYR A 20 -3.34 12.82 6.30
CA TYR A 20 -4.61 12.28 5.85
C TYR A 20 -5.14 13.00 4.60
N HIS A 21 -5.08 14.33 4.55
CA HIS A 21 -5.50 15.09 3.36
C HIS A 21 -4.63 14.81 2.14
N ASN A 22 -3.32 14.65 2.33
CA ASN A 22 -2.40 14.24 1.27
C ASN A 22 -2.73 12.83 0.75
N TYR A 23 -3.04 11.90 1.66
CA TYR A 23 -3.47 10.55 1.30
C TYR A 23 -4.78 10.56 0.49
N GLN A 24 -5.80 11.30 0.92
CA GLN A 24 -7.05 11.45 0.19
C GLN A 24 -6.84 12.05 -1.21
N SER A 25 -5.98 13.07 -1.31
CA SER A 25 -5.65 13.70 -2.59
C SER A 25 -4.95 12.74 -3.55
N MET A 26 -4.07 11.87 -3.03
CA MET A 26 -3.41 10.81 -3.81
C MET A 26 -4.41 9.76 -4.30
N LEU A 27 -5.33 9.29 -3.44
CA LEU A 27 -6.38 8.34 -3.86
C LEU A 27 -7.26 8.91 -4.98
N PHE A 28 -7.66 10.18 -4.86
CA PHE A 28 -8.46 10.86 -5.87
C PHE A 28 -7.72 10.96 -7.21
N ARG A 29 -6.45 11.39 -7.19
CA ARG A 29 -5.62 11.52 -8.40
C ARG A 29 -5.44 10.20 -9.14
N GLU A 30 -5.28 9.11 -8.40
CA GLU A 30 -5.03 7.78 -8.97
C GLU A 30 -6.32 7.01 -9.28
N ASN A 31 -7.49 7.65 -9.13
CA ASN A 31 -8.82 7.04 -9.30
C ASN A 31 -8.97 5.73 -8.52
N LEU A 32 -8.53 5.74 -7.26
CA LEU A 32 -8.56 4.56 -6.41
C LEU A 32 -9.78 4.59 -5.49
N PRO A 33 -10.66 3.57 -5.54
CA PRO A 33 -11.70 3.44 -4.53
C PRO A 33 -11.06 3.21 -3.17
N GLY A 34 -11.63 3.79 -2.11
CA GLY A 34 -11.08 3.69 -0.74
C GLY A 34 -10.98 2.27 -0.17
N LEU A 35 -11.62 1.29 -0.83
CA LEU A 35 -11.46 -0.14 -0.55
C LEU A 35 -10.98 -0.84 -1.83
N VAL A 36 -9.85 -1.53 -1.75
CA VAL A 36 -9.32 -2.34 -2.86
C VAL A 36 -10.01 -3.71 -2.86
N ASP A 37 -10.61 -4.09 -3.99
CA ASP A 37 -11.14 -5.44 -4.21
C ASP A 37 -10.01 -6.37 -4.71
N PRO A 38 -9.58 -7.37 -3.91
CA PRO A 38 -8.52 -8.30 -4.32
C PRO A 38 -8.99 -9.32 -5.38
N PHE A 39 -10.30 -9.43 -5.64
CA PHE A 39 -10.87 -10.35 -6.63
C PHE A 39 -11.04 -9.72 -8.02
N GLU A 40 -10.84 -8.41 -8.15
CA GLU A 40 -10.69 -7.74 -9.45
C GLU A 40 -9.54 -8.43 -10.22
N GLU A 41 -9.82 -8.93 -11.42
CA GLU A 41 -8.92 -9.83 -12.17
C GLU A 41 -7.50 -9.26 -12.33
N GLU A 42 -7.38 -7.98 -12.64
CA GLU A 42 -6.07 -7.35 -12.81
C GLU A 42 -5.33 -7.17 -11.48
N VAL A 43 -6.04 -6.80 -10.41
CA VAL A 43 -5.47 -6.68 -9.06
C VAL A 43 -5.01 -8.05 -8.56
N ARG A 44 -5.84 -9.08 -8.74
CA ARG A 44 -5.53 -10.46 -8.41
C ARG A 44 -4.29 -10.93 -9.15
N ARG A 45 -4.17 -10.63 -10.44
CA ARG A 45 -2.99 -10.97 -11.24
C ARG A 45 -1.74 -10.30 -10.71
N GLU A 46 -1.81 -9.03 -10.34
CA GLU A 46 -0.68 -8.32 -9.74
C GLU A 46 -0.31 -8.88 -8.36
N LEU A 47 -1.28 -9.20 -7.51
CA LEU A 47 -1.06 -9.86 -6.21
C LEU A 47 -0.36 -11.22 -6.37
N LEU A 48 -0.83 -12.05 -7.31
CA LEU A 48 -0.27 -13.38 -7.56
C LEU A 48 1.07 -13.33 -8.33
N SER A 49 1.39 -12.23 -8.99
CA SER A 49 2.64 -12.08 -9.75
C SER A 49 3.89 -12.11 -8.86
N GLY A 50 3.74 -11.79 -7.57
CA GLY A 50 4.86 -11.66 -6.63
C GLY A 50 5.83 -10.52 -6.96
N LYS A 51 5.48 -9.59 -7.86
CA LYS A 51 6.30 -8.40 -8.18
C LYS A 51 6.57 -7.55 -6.94
N PHE A 52 5.57 -7.41 -6.08
CA PHE A 52 5.68 -6.73 -4.79
C PHE A 52 5.17 -7.66 -3.69
N VAL A 53 5.95 -7.79 -2.62
CA VAL A 53 5.59 -8.59 -1.45
C VAL A 53 6.00 -7.88 -0.16
N ILE A 54 5.22 -8.07 0.90
CA ILE A 54 5.62 -7.69 2.26
C ILE A 54 6.07 -8.95 2.98
N LEU A 55 7.30 -8.94 3.49
CA LEU A 55 7.86 -10.06 4.23
C LEU A 55 7.14 -10.22 5.58
N ASN A 56 7.09 -11.47 6.05
CA ASN A 56 6.49 -11.80 7.34
C ASN A 56 7.37 -11.33 8.50
N ASP A 57 8.68 -11.43 8.34
CA ASP A 57 9.65 -11.05 9.36
C ASP A 57 9.95 -9.56 9.31
N ALA A 58 10.09 -8.98 10.50
CA ALA A 58 10.61 -7.64 10.66
C ALA A 58 12.14 -7.67 10.65
N ASP A 59 12.76 -6.55 10.28
CA ASP A 59 14.19 -6.39 10.47
C ASP A 59 14.55 -6.24 11.96
N ALA A 60 15.85 -6.11 12.26
CA ALA A 60 16.35 -5.96 13.62
C ALA A 60 15.81 -4.71 14.36
N SER A 61 15.28 -3.72 13.63
CA SER A 61 14.67 -2.51 14.19
C SER A 61 13.16 -2.67 14.44
N GLY A 62 12.58 -3.79 14.05
CA GLY A 62 11.14 -4.03 14.10
C GLY A 62 10.37 -3.47 12.90
N ALA A 63 11.06 -3.00 11.85
CA ALA A 63 10.42 -2.52 10.64
C ALA A 63 10.04 -3.69 9.72
N ARG A 64 8.81 -3.65 9.19
CA ARG A 64 8.39 -4.62 8.17
C ARG A 64 9.08 -4.32 6.85
N VAL A 65 9.59 -5.36 6.20
CA VAL A 65 10.32 -5.22 4.93
C VAL A 65 9.38 -5.46 3.76
N ALA A 66 9.37 -4.52 2.81
CA ALA A 66 8.71 -4.69 1.52
C ALA A 66 9.76 -4.90 0.42
N GLN A 67 9.50 -5.84 -0.49
CA GLN A 67 10.40 -6.17 -1.59
C GLN A 67 9.70 -5.98 -2.94
N PHE A 68 10.36 -5.29 -3.86
CA PHE A 68 9.92 -5.12 -5.24
C PHE A 68 10.90 -5.80 -6.20
N PHE A 69 10.44 -6.84 -6.89
CA PHE A 69 11.24 -7.61 -7.83
C PHE A 69 11.14 -7.01 -9.23
N VAL A 70 12.06 -6.09 -9.55
CA VAL A 70 12.12 -5.41 -10.86
C VAL A 70 12.18 -6.39 -12.03
N ARG A 71 12.82 -7.55 -11.87
CA ARG A 71 12.87 -8.60 -12.92
C ARG A 71 11.50 -9.17 -13.31
N LEU A 72 10.51 -9.07 -12.43
CA LEU A 72 9.14 -9.53 -12.68
C LEU A 72 8.26 -8.42 -13.27
N PHE A 73 8.75 -7.17 -13.27
CA PHE A 73 8.06 -6.03 -13.85
C PHE A 73 8.12 -6.09 -15.39
N ARG A 74 7.00 -5.78 -16.03
CA ARG A 74 6.88 -5.70 -17.50
C ARG A 74 6.30 -4.34 -17.88
N ASN A 75 6.76 -3.75 -18.99
CA ASN A 75 6.29 -2.44 -19.46
C ASN A 75 4.79 -2.42 -19.82
N SER A 76 4.16 -3.58 -20.01
CA SER A 76 2.71 -3.73 -20.23
C SER A 76 1.90 -3.81 -18.94
N THR A 77 2.51 -3.58 -17.77
CA THR A 77 1.81 -3.68 -16.48
C THR A 77 0.82 -2.52 -16.33
N ASN A 78 -0.44 -2.83 -16.00
CA ASN A 78 -1.41 -1.80 -15.63
C ASN A 78 -0.96 -1.15 -14.31
N HIS A 79 -0.56 0.12 -14.38
CA HIS A 79 -0.09 0.88 -13.23
C HIS A 79 -1.11 0.92 -12.09
N GLN A 80 -2.40 1.08 -12.43
CA GLN A 80 -3.46 1.20 -11.44
C GLN A 80 -3.68 -0.13 -10.69
N ALA A 81 -3.66 -1.26 -11.40
CA ALA A 81 -3.76 -2.59 -10.79
C ALA A 81 -2.58 -2.89 -9.87
N LEU A 82 -1.36 -2.50 -10.29
CA LEU A 82 -0.16 -2.62 -9.46
C LEU A 82 -0.29 -1.77 -8.19
N LEU A 83 -0.68 -0.51 -8.32
CA LEU A 83 -0.86 0.39 -7.18
C LEU A 83 -1.92 -0.11 -6.19
N LYS A 84 -3.07 -0.59 -6.70
CA LYS A 84 -4.11 -1.26 -5.90
C LYS A 84 -3.54 -2.47 -5.14
N SER A 85 -2.77 -3.32 -5.81
CA SER A 85 -2.16 -4.50 -5.17
C SER A 85 -1.16 -4.15 -4.06
N ILE A 86 -0.40 -3.07 -4.24
CA ILE A 86 0.54 -2.56 -3.22
C ILE A 86 -0.25 -2.06 -2.01
N LEU A 87 -1.27 -1.22 -2.24
CA LEU A 87 -2.11 -0.67 -1.17
C LEU A 87 -2.82 -1.78 -0.39
N PHE A 88 -3.37 -2.78 -1.07
CA PHE A 88 -3.98 -3.94 -0.42
C PHE A 88 -3.01 -4.66 0.54
N GLN A 89 -1.78 -4.91 0.09
CA GLN A 89 -0.77 -5.57 0.92
C GLN A 89 -0.36 -4.68 2.11
N LEU A 90 -0.16 -3.37 1.91
CA LEU A 90 0.15 -2.43 2.98
C LEU A 90 -0.97 -2.36 4.02
N ASP A 91 -2.23 -2.28 3.57
CA ASP A 91 -3.40 -2.27 4.45
C ASP A 91 -3.51 -3.55 5.29
N ALA A 92 -3.26 -4.71 4.68
CA ALA A 92 -3.20 -5.98 5.39
C ALA A 92 -2.03 -5.99 6.39
N ALA A 93 -0.91 -5.34 6.05
CA ALA A 93 0.26 -5.29 6.89
C ALA A 93 0.08 -4.40 8.14
N PHE A 94 -0.73 -3.34 8.05
CA PHE A 94 -1.04 -2.47 9.18
C PHE A 94 -2.09 -3.05 10.16
N ARG A 95 -2.82 -4.11 9.77
CA ARG A 95 -3.85 -4.74 10.61
C ARG A 95 -3.33 -5.87 11.49
N LYS A 96 -2.10 -6.34 11.25
CA LYS A 96 -1.38 -7.30 12.10
C LYS A 96 -0.56 -6.54 13.14
#